data_AF-A0A1N6P503-F1
#
_entry.id   AF-A0A1N6P503-F1
#
_cell.length_a   1.000
_cell.length_b   1.000
_cell.length_c   1.000
_cell.angle_alpha   90.00
_cell.angle_beta   90.00
_cell.angle_gamma   90.00
#
_symmetry.space_group_name_H-M   'P 1'
#
loop_
_entity.id
_entity.type
_entity.pdbx_description
1 polymer ?
#
loop_
_entity_poly.entity_id
_entity_poly.type
_entity_poly.pdbx_seq_one_letter_code
_entity_poly.pdbx_strand_id
1 'polypeptide(L)'
;MSKKQEDLSALQEEIRLLKEELAEYKQLVQDVSAPIIPSIIPETILVPITGKLSQERFETIISVLLNACYEQSVETVIIDFTAISKNEIDQMEVIGQSIDNLVNSLNLMGAETFFVGFTPGFTQTLMTSGLQLRTDLNTFLTFRSALQYLMKKKGMTFA
;
A
#
# COMPACT_ATOMS: atom_id res chain seq x y z
N MET A 1 -47.54 -15.43 -21.35
CA MET A 1 -46.14 -14.96 -21.47
C MET A 1 -45.90 -13.61 -20.79
N SER A 2 -46.82 -13.05 -20.00
CA SER A 2 -46.75 -11.62 -19.60
C SER A 2 -46.08 -11.39 -18.23
N LYS A 3 -46.60 -11.93 -17.13
CA LYS A 3 -46.12 -11.52 -15.79
C LYS A 3 -44.72 -12.03 -15.39
N LYS A 4 -44.45 -13.31 -15.64
CA LYS A 4 -43.15 -13.94 -15.28
C LYS A 4 -41.96 -13.37 -16.07
N GLN A 5 -42.22 -12.87 -17.28
CA GLN A 5 -41.19 -12.29 -18.16
C GLN A 5 -40.95 -10.81 -17.83
N GLU A 6 -42.00 -10.09 -17.45
CA GLU A 6 -41.91 -8.76 -16.83
C GLU A 6 -41.14 -8.82 -15.50
N ASP A 7 -41.52 -9.72 -14.58
CA ASP A 7 -40.83 -9.90 -13.28
C ASP A 7 -39.35 -10.26 -13.46
N LEU A 8 -39.03 -11.11 -14.45
CA LEU A 8 -37.64 -11.47 -14.75
C LEU A 8 -36.86 -10.28 -15.30
N SER A 9 -37.46 -9.44 -16.15
CA SER A 9 -36.81 -8.24 -16.68
C SER A 9 -36.57 -7.18 -15.60
N ALA A 10 -37.53 -7.01 -14.68
CA ALA A 10 -37.40 -6.08 -13.56
C ALA A 10 -36.29 -6.52 -12.60
N LEU A 11 -36.20 -7.83 -12.30
CA LEU A 11 -35.13 -8.37 -11.47
C LEU A 11 -33.75 -8.25 -12.15
N GLN A 12 -33.69 -8.46 -13.47
CA GLN A 12 -32.44 -8.27 -14.22
C GLN A 12 -31.97 -6.82 -14.19
N GLU A 13 -32.91 -5.87 -14.30
CA GLU A 13 -32.60 -4.45 -14.21
C GLU A 13 -32.17 -4.04 -12.79
N GLU A 14 -32.83 -4.54 -11.76
CA GLU A 14 -32.43 -4.33 -10.36
C GLU A 14 -31.02 -4.87 -10.09
N ILE A 15 -30.70 -6.07 -10.57
CA ILE A 15 -29.34 -6.65 -10.48
C ILE A 15 -28.31 -5.79 -11.23
N ARG A 16 -28.67 -5.22 -12.39
CA ARG A 16 -27.78 -4.34 -13.15
C ARG A 16 -27.45 -3.08 -12.36
N LEU A 17 -28.48 -2.40 -11.82
CA LEU A 17 -28.32 -1.20 -11.01
C LEU A 17 -27.48 -1.47 -9.75
N LEU A 18 -27.76 -2.58 -9.04
CA LEU A 18 -26.97 -2.98 -7.88
C LEU A 18 -25.51 -3.28 -8.21
N LYS A 19 -25.23 -3.84 -9.40
CA LYS A 19 -23.85 -4.08 -9.85
C LYS A 19 -23.11 -2.79 -10.17
N GLU A 20 -23.80 -1.82 -10.77
CA GLU A 20 -23.26 -0.49 -11.04
C GLU A 20 -22.92 0.24 -9.73
N GLU A 21 -23.85 0.28 -8.78
CA GLU A 21 -23.63 0.87 -7.45
C GLU A 21 -22.48 0.17 -6.69
N LEU A 22 -22.43 -1.16 -6.75
CA LEU A 22 -21.34 -1.94 -6.14
C LEU A 22 -19.98 -1.63 -6.78
N ALA A 23 -19.93 -1.38 -8.09
CA ALA A 23 -18.70 -0.99 -8.77
C ALA A 23 -18.23 0.40 -8.32
N GLU A 24 -19.16 1.36 -8.18
CA GLU A 24 -18.85 2.69 -7.66
C GLU A 24 -18.32 2.65 -6.22
N TYR A 25 -18.96 1.89 -5.32
CA TYR A 25 -18.45 1.72 -3.95
C TYR A 25 -17.08 1.07 -3.91
N LYS A 26 -16.83 0.06 -4.77
CA LYS A 26 -15.52 -0.57 -4.87
C LYS A 26 -14.45 0.41 -5.32
N GLN A 27 -14.76 1.27 -6.30
CA GLN A 27 -13.84 2.30 -6.75
C GLN A 27 -13.54 3.30 -5.64
N LEU A 28 -14.57 3.78 -4.92
CA LEU A 28 -14.39 4.70 -3.80
C LEU A 28 -13.49 4.10 -2.70
N VAL A 29 -13.67 2.81 -2.39
CA VAL A 29 -12.81 2.10 -1.44
C VAL A 29 -11.36 1.99 -1.95
N GLN A 30 -11.16 1.77 -3.25
CA GLN A 30 -9.83 1.76 -3.86
C GLN A 30 -9.16 3.14 -3.80
N ASP A 31 -9.90 4.22 -4.04
CA ASP A 31 -9.34 5.59 -3.99
C ASP A 31 -8.86 5.99 -2.59
N VAL A 32 -9.43 5.39 -1.54
CA VAL A 32 -9.04 5.61 -0.12
C VAL A 32 -7.96 4.62 0.34
N SER A 33 -7.56 3.66 -0.50
CA SER A 33 -6.84 2.47 -0.07
C SER A 33 -5.39 2.68 0.39
N ALA A 34 -4.82 3.87 0.18
CA ALA A 34 -3.49 4.25 0.67
C ALA A 34 -3.45 5.74 1.05
N PRO A 35 -3.84 6.11 2.27
CA PRO A 35 -3.80 7.51 2.68
C PRO A 35 -2.34 7.98 2.76
N ILE A 36 -2.00 9.02 2.00
CA ILE A 36 -0.70 9.69 2.09
C ILE A 36 -0.76 10.69 3.24
N ILE A 37 0.06 10.47 4.27
CA ILE A 37 0.13 11.31 5.46
C ILE A 37 1.46 12.05 5.46
N PRO A 38 1.47 13.40 5.32
CA PRO A 38 2.70 14.18 5.45
C PRO A 38 3.32 14.00 6.84
N SER A 39 4.62 13.80 6.90
CA SER A 39 5.37 13.73 8.15
C SER A 39 5.74 15.11 8.66
N ILE A 40 6.07 15.19 9.96
CA ILE A 40 6.72 16.37 10.54
C ILE A 40 8.17 16.56 10.06
N ILE A 41 8.76 15.50 9.48
CA ILE A 41 10.09 15.55 8.87
C ILE A 41 9.94 16.08 7.43
N PRO A 42 10.75 17.07 7.00
CA PRO A 42 10.71 17.60 5.64
C PRO A 42 10.82 16.54 4.54
N GLU A 43 10.15 16.78 3.43
CA GLU A 43 10.07 15.90 2.24
C GLU A 43 9.78 14.42 2.57
N THR A 44 9.03 14.15 3.64
CA THR A 44 8.76 12.79 4.11
C THR A 44 7.26 12.52 4.19
N ILE A 45 6.82 11.36 3.68
CA ILE A 45 5.43 10.89 3.79
C ILE A 45 5.37 9.53 4.52
N LEU A 46 4.22 9.27 5.14
CA LEU A 46 3.83 8.00 5.74
C LEU A 46 2.64 7.41 4.98
N VAL A 47 2.69 6.11 4.72
CA VAL A 47 1.69 5.37 3.95
C VAL A 47 1.35 4.10 4.72
N PRO A 48 0.27 4.09 5.52
CA PRO A 48 -0.16 2.89 6.22
C PRO A 48 -0.90 1.95 5.28
N ILE A 49 -0.45 0.69 5.25
CA ILE A 49 -1.11 -0.37 4.50
C ILE A 49 -2.06 -1.08 5.47
N THR A 50 -3.37 -0.94 5.24
CA THR A 50 -4.41 -1.48 6.14
C THR A 50 -5.35 -2.43 5.39
N GLY A 51 -5.84 -3.49 6.06
CA GLY A 51 -6.76 -4.45 5.43
C GLY A 51 -6.10 -5.33 4.37
N LYS A 52 -6.90 -6.05 3.58
CA LYS A 52 -6.38 -7.04 2.64
C LYS A 52 -5.49 -6.42 1.56
N LEU A 53 -4.34 -7.04 1.35
CA LEU A 53 -3.32 -6.65 0.39
C LEU A 53 -3.29 -7.68 -0.75
N SER A 54 -3.92 -7.31 -1.87
CA SER A 54 -3.85 -8.02 -3.14
C SER A 54 -2.79 -7.39 -4.05
N GLN A 55 -2.44 -8.09 -5.14
CA GLN A 55 -1.51 -7.57 -6.15
C GLN A 55 -2.00 -6.24 -6.76
N GLU A 56 -3.26 -6.21 -7.22
CA GLU A 56 -3.88 -5.02 -7.85
C GLU A 56 -3.79 -3.79 -6.92
N ARG A 57 -4.01 -4.00 -5.63
CA ARG A 57 -3.89 -2.93 -4.64
C ARG A 57 -2.44 -2.46 -4.50
N PHE A 58 -1.47 -3.37 -4.54
CA PHE A 58 -0.06 -3.00 -4.48
C PHE A 58 0.39 -2.20 -5.71
N GLU A 59 -0.07 -2.54 -6.91
CA GLU A 59 0.17 -1.78 -8.14
C GLU A 59 -0.46 -0.37 -8.08
N THR A 60 -1.64 -0.27 -7.48
CA THR A 60 -2.30 1.01 -7.20
C THR A 60 -1.48 1.86 -6.23
N ILE A 61 -1.01 1.26 -5.13
CA ILE A 61 -0.12 1.93 -4.16
C ILE A 61 1.14 2.45 -4.85
N ILE A 62 1.81 1.64 -5.67
CA ILE A 62 3.01 2.09 -6.42
C ILE A 62 2.68 3.34 -7.24
N SER A 63 1.61 3.30 -8.02
CA SER A 63 1.22 4.42 -8.89
C SER A 63 0.93 5.70 -8.10
N VAL A 64 0.21 5.58 -6.98
CA VAL A 64 -0.09 6.69 -6.07
C VAL A 64 1.18 7.29 -5.47
N LEU A 65 2.12 6.45 -5.03
CA LEU A 65 3.37 6.90 -4.43
C LEU A 65 4.30 7.60 -5.42
N LEU A 66 4.41 7.08 -6.65
CA LEU A 66 5.20 7.73 -7.69
C LEU A 66 4.65 9.13 -8.00
N ASN A 67 3.33 9.26 -8.16
CA ASN A 67 2.69 10.56 -8.39
C ASN A 67 2.92 11.51 -7.21
N ALA A 68 2.72 11.04 -5.97
CA ALA A 68 2.92 11.85 -4.78
C ALA A 68 4.38 12.33 -4.63
N CYS A 69 5.35 11.48 -4.95
CA CYS A 69 6.77 11.85 -4.89
C CYS A 69 7.09 12.97 -5.89
N TYR A 70 6.54 12.90 -7.09
CA TYR A 70 6.70 13.94 -8.09
C TYR A 70 6.02 15.25 -7.70
N GLU A 71 4.75 15.21 -7.32
CA GLU A 71 3.95 16.42 -7.07
C GLU A 71 4.36 17.17 -5.80
N GLN A 72 4.78 16.44 -4.76
CA GLN A 72 5.06 17.01 -3.43
C GLN A 72 6.55 17.12 -3.13
N SER A 73 7.42 16.82 -4.10
CA SER A 73 8.89 16.80 -3.93
C SER A 73 9.31 15.93 -2.73
N VAL A 74 8.78 14.72 -2.65
CA VAL A 74 9.07 13.79 -1.56
C VAL A 74 10.40 13.09 -1.81
N GLU A 75 11.28 13.11 -0.81
CA GLU A 75 12.57 12.43 -0.81
C GLU A 75 12.57 11.18 0.07
N THR A 76 11.55 11.01 0.92
CA THR A 76 11.46 9.87 1.85
C THR A 76 10.05 9.35 1.97
N VAL A 77 9.87 8.05 1.72
CA VAL A 77 8.59 7.35 1.84
C VAL A 77 8.68 6.31 2.95
N ILE A 78 7.80 6.40 3.95
CA ILE A 78 7.68 5.41 5.01
C ILE A 78 6.41 4.60 4.79
N ILE A 79 6.56 3.28 4.63
CA ILE A 79 5.44 2.36 4.40
C ILE A 79 5.23 1.52 5.65
N ASP A 80 4.02 1.59 6.22
CA ASP A 80 3.69 0.96 7.49
C ASP A 80 2.83 -0.29 7.30
N PHE A 81 3.41 -1.43 7.68
CA PHE A 81 2.82 -2.77 7.61
C PHE A 81 2.28 -3.26 8.96
N THR A 82 2.25 -2.41 10.00
CA THR A 82 1.80 -2.78 11.36
C THR A 82 0.40 -3.40 11.36
N ALA A 83 -0.47 -2.99 10.44
CA ALA A 83 -1.84 -3.48 10.32
C ALA A 83 -2.03 -4.66 9.36
N ILE A 84 -0.95 -5.27 8.85
CA ILE A 84 -1.00 -6.39 7.91
C ILE A 84 -0.59 -7.70 8.59
N SER A 85 -1.54 -8.64 8.64
CA SER A 85 -1.32 -10.02 9.08
C SER A 85 -1.17 -10.99 7.91
N LYS A 86 -0.69 -12.20 8.18
CA LYS A 86 -0.49 -13.24 7.16
C LYS A 86 -1.79 -13.62 6.41
N ASN A 87 -2.94 -13.50 7.06
CA ASN A 87 -4.23 -13.88 6.49
C ASN A 87 -4.83 -12.81 5.57
N GLU A 88 -4.22 -11.63 5.54
CA GLU A 88 -4.66 -10.48 4.77
C GLU A 88 -3.90 -10.35 3.46
N ILE A 89 -3.12 -11.37 3.06
CA ILE A 89 -2.29 -11.34 1.85
C ILE A 89 -2.70 -12.49 0.95
N ASP A 90 -3.09 -12.17 -0.29
CA ASP A 90 -3.62 -13.17 -1.24
C ASP A 90 -2.49 -14.01 -1.88
N GLN A 91 -1.38 -13.39 -2.31
CA GLN A 91 -0.29 -14.05 -3.04
C GLN A 91 1.08 -13.51 -2.60
N MET A 92 1.73 -14.17 -1.63
CA MET A 92 2.94 -13.65 -0.98
C MET A 92 4.14 -13.47 -1.92
N GLU A 93 4.34 -14.40 -2.86
CA GLU A 93 5.43 -14.34 -3.85
C GLU A 93 5.32 -13.09 -4.73
N VAL A 94 4.11 -12.77 -5.16
CA VAL A 94 3.83 -11.57 -5.96
C VAL A 94 4.06 -10.30 -5.14
N ILE A 95 3.72 -10.31 -3.85
CA ILE A 95 3.89 -9.16 -2.95
C ILE A 95 5.36 -8.80 -2.80
N GLY A 96 6.25 -9.77 -2.59
CA GLY A 96 7.67 -9.44 -2.42
C GLY A 96 8.32 -8.92 -3.70
N GLN A 97 7.94 -9.43 -4.88
CA GLN A 97 8.40 -8.87 -6.15
C GLN A 97 7.88 -7.43 -6.33
N SER A 98 6.66 -7.17 -5.87
CA SER A 98 6.07 -5.83 -5.90
C SER A 98 6.78 -4.87 -4.94
N ILE A 99 7.24 -5.34 -3.77
CA ILE A 99 8.08 -4.56 -2.85
C ILE A 99 9.39 -4.16 -3.54
N ASP A 100 10.09 -5.09 -4.20
CA ASP A 100 11.33 -4.77 -4.90
C ASP A 100 11.09 -3.78 -6.06
N ASN A 101 10.01 -3.95 -6.81
CA ASN A 101 9.63 -3.03 -7.89
C ASN A 101 9.33 -1.63 -7.36
N LEU A 102 8.62 -1.53 -6.24
CA LEU A 102 8.33 -0.26 -5.57
C LEU A 102 9.62 0.45 -5.15
N VAL A 103 10.51 -0.25 -4.44
CA VAL A 103 11.78 0.30 -3.96
C VAL A 103 12.64 0.78 -5.14
N ASN A 104 12.73 -0.01 -6.21
CA ASN A 104 13.48 0.39 -7.40
C ASN A 104 12.89 1.63 -8.06
N SER A 105 11.56 1.69 -8.20
CA SER A 105 10.88 2.81 -8.84
C SER A 105 11.06 4.11 -8.04
N LEU A 106 10.91 4.05 -6.71
CA LEU A 106 11.12 5.20 -5.84
C LEU A 106 12.59 5.66 -5.81
N ASN A 107 13.54 4.72 -5.77
CA ASN A 107 14.96 5.05 -5.85
C ASN A 107 15.33 5.76 -7.16
N LEU A 108 14.74 5.34 -8.29
CA LEU A 108 14.93 6.02 -9.59
C LEU A 108 14.36 7.45 -9.58
N MET A 109 13.34 7.70 -8.76
CA MET A 109 12.78 9.04 -8.53
C MET A 109 13.59 9.86 -7.51
N GLY A 110 14.63 9.29 -6.90
CA GLY A 110 15.40 9.94 -5.84
C GLY A 110 14.76 9.90 -4.46
N ALA A 111 13.70 9.09 -4.27
CA ALA A 111 13.02 8.92 -3.00
C ALA A 111 13.48 7.64 -2.27
N GLU A 112 13.97 7.81 -1.04
CA GLU A 112 14.39 6.69 -0.19
C GLU A 112 13.17 6.04 0.48
N THR A 113 13.11 4.71 0.46
CA THR A 113 11.98 3.96 1.04
C THR A 113 12.35 3.36 2.39
N PHE A 114 11.46 3.47 3.36
CA PHE A 114 11.55 2.89 4.70
C PHE A 114 10.35 2.00 4.97
N PHE A 115 10.59 0.79 5.45
CA PHE A 115 9.53 -0.14 5.84
C PHE A 115 9.45 -0.23 7.36
N VAL A 116 8.23 -0.18 7.91
CA VAL A 116 8.00 -0.30 9.35
C VAL A 116 6.93 -1.34 9.65
N GLY A 117 7.02 -1.96 10.83
CA GLY A 117 5.92 -2.78 11.34
C GLY A 117 5.78 -4.18 10.74
N PHE A 118 6.80 -4.70 10.06
CA PHE A 118 6.78 -6.11 9.62
C PHE A 118 6.61 -7.05 10.81
N THR A 119 5.53 -7.84 10.77
CA THR A 119 5.24 -8.84 11.80
C THR A 119 6.09 -10.10 11.59
N PRO A 120 6.36 -10.90 12.64
CA PRO A 120 7.13 -12.15 12.48
C PRO A 120 6.54 -13.10 11.43
N GLY A 121 5.20 -13.21 11.37
CA GLY A 121 4.51 -14.05 10.39
C GLY A 121 4.65 -13.52 8.96
N PHE A 122 4.61 -12.20 8.78
CA PHE A 122 4.89 -11.56 7.49
C PHE A 122 6.33 -11.83 7.06
N THR A 123 7.31 -11.52 7.92
CA THR A 123 8.73 -11.70 7.64
C THR A 123 9.08 -13.15 7.28
N GLN A 124 8.59 -14.13 8.05
CA GLN A 124 8.84 -15.54 7.74
C GLN A 124 8.29 -15.93 6.36
N THR A 125 7.05 -15.53 6.07
CA THR A 125 6.42 -15.89 4.80
C THR A 125 7.10 -15.20 3.63
N LEU A 126 7.48 -13.93 3.78
CA LEU A 126 8.24 -13.17 2.79
C LEU A 126 9.59 -13.84 2.50
N MET A 127 10.33 -14.29 3.51
CA MET A 127 11.59 -15.03 3.31
C MET A 127 11.40 -16.39 2.64
N THR A 128 10.25 -17.05 2.84
CA THR A 128 9.97 -18.38 2.27
C THR A 128 9.52 -18.30 0.81
N SER A 129 9.13 -17.12 0.34
CA SER A 129 8.67 -16.89 -1.04
C SER A 129 9.76 -17.00 -2.12
N GLY A 130 11.00 -17.31 -1.72
CA GLY A 130 12.13 -17.44 -2.64
C GLY A 130 12.68 -16.11 -3.17
N LEU A 131 12.10 -14.98 -2.74
CA LEU A 131 12.61 -13.65 -3.02
C LEU A 131 13.94 -13.40 -2.30
N GLN A 132 14.96 -13.10 -3.09
CA GLN A 132 16.19 -12.50 -2.59
C GLN A 132 15.91 -11.01 -2.36
N LEU A 133 15.20 -10.71 -1.28
CA LEU A 133 15.08 -9.33 -0.82
C LEU A 133 16.48 -8.74 -0.73
N ARG A 134 16.68 -7.57 -1.31
CA ARG A 134 17.99 -6.94 -1.28
C ARG A 134 18.42 -6.72 0.17
N THR A 135 19.73 -6.81 0.40
CA THR A 135 20.34 -6.57 1.72
C THR A 135 20.24 -5.11 2.18
N ASP A 136 19.81 -4.19 1.32
CA ASP A 136 19.74 -2.75 1.55
C ASP A 136 18.33 -2.23 1.88
N LEU A 137 17.36 -3.09 2.19
CA LEU A 137 16.05 -2.63 2.65
C LEU A 137 16.17 -1.93 4.02
N ASN A 138 15.85 -0.64 4.04
CA ASN A 138 15.73 0.14 5.27
C ASN A 138 14.48 -0.29 6.05
N THR A 139 14.64 -1.20 7.00
CA THR A 139 13.54 -1.73 7.81
C THR A 139 13.68 -1.35 9.27
N PHE A 140 12.55 -1.05 9.91
CA PHE A 140 12.49 -0.68 11.32
C PHE A 140 11.30 -1.39 11.98
N LEU A 141 11.42 -1.70 13.27
CA LEU A 141 10.32 -2.34 13.99
C LEU A 141 9.10 -1.42 14.12
N THR A 142 9.33 -0.12 14.28
CA THR A 142 8.25 0.86 14.50
C THR A 142 8.45 2.13 13.68
N PHE A 143 7.35 2.83 13.39
CA PHE A 143 7.37 4.17 12.84
C PHE A 143 8.25 5.14 13.66
N ARG A 144 8.16 5.05 15.00
CA ARG A 144 8.97 5.86 15.92
C ARG A 144 10.47 5.67 15.68
N SER A 145 10.94 4.42 15.56
CA SER A 145 12.36 4.14 15.32
C SER A 145 12.83 4.64 13.94
N ALA A 146 11.98 4.54 12.91
CA ALA A 146 12.30 5.08 11.59
C ALA A 146 12.42 6.62 11.64
N LEU A 147 11.48 7.31 12.30
CA LEU A 147 11.56 8.76 12.48
C LEU A 147 12.81 9.18 13.26
N GLN A 148 13.15 8.50 14.35
CA GLN A 148 14.36 8.81 15.12
C GLN A 148 15.64 8.70 14.27
N TYR A 149 15.71 7.65 13.44
CA TYR A 149 16.81 7.48 12.50
C TYR A 149 16.84 8.61 11.45
N LEU A 150 15.70 8.90 10.82
CA LEU A 150 15.58 9.93 9.79
C LEU A 150 15.93 11.33 10.33
N MET A 151 15.47 11.65 11.54
CA MET A 151 15.82 12.90 12.19
C MET A 151 17.32 13.02 12.39
N LYS A 152 17.97 11.98 12.93
CA LYS A 152 19.43 11.97 13.07
C LYS A 152 20.14 12.11 11.72
N LYS A 153 19.64 11.44 10.68
CA LYS A 153 20.17 11.52 9.31
C LYS A 153 20.05 12.93 8.71
N LYS A 154 18.92 13.63 8.97
CA LYS A 154 18.67 15.01 8.54
C LYS A 154 19.18 16.07 9.54
N GLY A 155 19.93 15.69 10.58
CA GLY A 155 20.47 16.62 11.58
C GLY A 155 19.43 17.30 12.47
N MET A 156 18.26 16.69 12.65
CA MET A 156 17.14 17.19 13.46
C MET A 156 17.09 16.54 14.85
N THR A 157 16.55 17.26 15.83
CA THR A 157 16.31 16.79 17.21
C THR A 157 14.85 17.06 17.61
N PHE A 158 14.22 16.16 18.37
CA PHE A 158 12.96 16.51 19.05
C PHE A 158 13.30 17.57 20.11
N ALA A 159 12.61 18.70 20.04
CA ALA A 159 12.61 19.69 21.12
C ALA A 159 11.95 19.11 22.37
#